data_AF-A0A529KSW0-F1
#
_entry.id   AF-A0A529KSW0-F1
#
_cell.length_a   1.000
_cell.length_b   1.000
_cell.length_c   1.000
_cell.angle_alpha   90.00
_cell.angle_beta   90.00
_cell.angle_gamma   90.00
#
_symmetry.space_group_name_H-M   'P 1'
#
loop_
_entity.id
_entity.type
_entity.pdbx_description
1 polymer ?
#
loop_
_entity_poly.entity_id
_entity_poly.type
_entity_poly.pdbx_seq_one_letter_code
_entity_poly.pdbx_strand_id
1 'polypeptide(L)' 'MRAVAQEIGSSQDPILEAARWIATGGADKTKATVPQIRERFGLSALQAVQAMRESRLVQARAH' A
#
# COMPACT_ATOMS: atom_id res chain seq x y z
N MET A 1 -12.76 -18.57 19.39
CA MET A 1 -13.68 -17.72 18.61
C MET A 1 -12.93 -17.11 17.43
N ARG A 2 -13.29 -17.58 16.23
CA ARG A 2 -13.05 -17.10 14.84
C ARG A 2 -11.72 -16.43 14.46
N ALA A 3 -10.94 -17.18 13.68
CA ALA A 3 -10.15 -16.66 12.58
C ALA A 3 -11.08 -15.96 11.58
N VAL A 4 -10.82 -14.68 11.29
CA VAL A 4 -11.51 -13.93 10.25
C VAL A 4 -10.89 -14.28 8.90
N ALA A 5 -11.64 -15.04 8.11
CA ALA A 5 -11.38 -15.27 6.70
C ALA A 5 -11.51 -13.92 5.95
N GLN A 6 -10.50 -13.59 5.16
CA GLN A 6 -10.51 -12.42 4.29
C GLN A 6 -11.38 -12.72 3.06
N GLU A 7 -12.38 -11.88 2.83
CA GLU A 7 -13.27 -11.92 1.66
C GLU A 7 -12.48 -11.73 0.35
N ILE A 8 -12.52 -12.74 -0.51
CA ILE A 8 -12.02 -12.69 -1.88
C ILE A 8 -13.19 -12.22 -2.76
N GLY A 9 -13.30 -10.91 -2.94
CA GLY A 9 -14.33 -10.31 -3.80
C GLY A 9 -14.36 -8.79 -3.75
N SER A 10 -13.63 -8.15 -4.67
CA SER A 10 -13.86 -6.76 -5.12
C SER A 10 -13.96 -5.67 -4.06
N SER A 11 -13.08 -5.66 -3.07
CA SER A 11 -12.83 -4.53 -2.17
C SER A 11 -11.36 -4.16 -2.28
N GLN A 12 -11.02 -2.89 -2.54
CA GLN A 12 -9.65 -2.45 -2.79
C GLN A 12 -8.71 -2.95 -1.69
N ASP A 13 -7.76 -3.82 -2.04
CA ASP A 13 -6.70 -4.21 -1.11
C ASP A 13 -5.96 -2.92 -0.69
N PRO A 14 -6.00 -2.53 0.60
CA PRO A 14 -5.41 -1.28 1.05
C PRO A 14 -3.90 -1.23 0.78
N ILE A 15 -3.24 -2.38 0.62
CA ILE A 15 -1.83 -2.47 0.19
C ILE A 15 -1.71 -2.03 -1.28
N LEU A 16 -2.59 -2.51 -2.16
CA LEU A 16 -2.59 -2.13 -3.57
C LEU A 16 -3.02 -0.67 -3.78
N GLU A 17 -3.92 -0.16 -2.94
CA GLU A 17 -4.31 1.25 -2.94
C GLU A 17 -3.12 2.14 -2.53
N ALA A 18 -2.46 1.80 -1.42
CA ALA A 18 -1.23 2.49 -0.99
C ALA A 18 -0.13 2.40 -2.05
N ALA A 19 0.02 1.26 -2.72
CA ALA A 19 0.98 1.07 -3.80
C ALA A 19 0.72 2.00 -4.99
N ARG A 20 -0.54 2.11 -5.44
CA ARG A 20 -0.94 3.05 -6.51
C ARG A 20 -0.71 4.50 -6.11
N TRP A 21 -1.04 4.84 -4.86
CA TRP A 21 -0.83 6.17 -4.31
C TRP A 21 0.65 6.57 -4.30
N ILE A 22 1.55 5.65 -3.93
CA ILE A 22 3.01 5.87 -4.02
C ILE A 22 3.44 5.99 -5.48
N ALA A 23 2.97 5.09 -6.34
CA ALA A 23 3.38 5.02 -7.75
C ALA A 23 3.04 6.31 -8.52
N THR A 24 1.90 6.93 -8.19
CA THR A 24 1.43 8.21 -8.77
C THR A 24 2.03 9.45 -8.12
N GLY A 25 2.97 9.28 -7.17
CA GLY A 25 3.68 10.39 -6.53
C GLY A 25 2.92 11.06 -5.38
N GLY A 26 1.93 10.40 -4.81
CA GLY A 26 1.13 10.96 -3.72
C GLY A 26 1.86 11.08 -2.37
N ALA A 27 2.98 10.37 -2.20
CA ALA A 27 3.81 10.44 -0.98
C ALA A 27 4.73 11.66 -0.97
N ASP A 28 4.88 12.30 0.20
CA ASP A 28 5.85 13.36 0.41
C ASP A 28 7.27 12.76 0.40
N LYS A 29 8.07 13.16 -0.58
CA LYS A 29 9.45 12.69 -0.80
C LYS A 29 10.45 13.25 0.22
N THR A 30 10.08 14.28 0.97
CA THR A 30 10.91 14.86 2.04
C THR A 30 10.79 14.10 3.36
N LYS A 31 9.79 13.20 3.46
CA LYS A 31 9.44 12.46 4.68
C LYS A 31 9.58 10.96 4.45
N ALA A 32 9.73 10.20 5.52
CA ALA A 32 9.74 8.74 5.45
C ALA A 32 8.38 8.22 4.95
N THR A 33 8.38 7.33 3.95
CA THR A 33 7.15 6.83 3.31
C THR A 33 6.36 5.89 4.21
N VAL A 34 7.04 5.07 5.03
CA VAL A 34 6.37 4.06 5.88
C VAL A 34 5.42 4.71 6.90
N PRO A 35 5.82 5.71 7.70
CA PRO A 35 4.89 6.42 8.59
C PRO A 35 3.68 7.01 7.84
N GLN A 36 3.91 7.64 6.69
CA GLN A 36 2.83 8.21 5.87
C GLN A 36 1.82 7.15 5.43
N ILE A 37 2.28 5.97 5.01
CA ILE A 37 1.40 4.85 4.61
C ILE A 37 0.59 4.36 5.81
N ARG A 38 1.24 4.21 6.97
CA ARG A 38 0.60 3.74 8.20
C ARG A 38 -0.48 4.71 8.68
N GLU A 39 -0.19 6.00 8.69
CA GLU A 39 -1.12 7.06 9.10
C GLU A 39 -2.29 7.19 8.13
N ARG A 40 -2.05 7.07 6.82
CA ARG A 40 -3.07 7.28 5.79
C ARG A 40 -3.99 6.09 5.58
N PHE A 41 -3.44 4.88 5.57
CA PHE A 41 -4.16 3.66 5.19
C PHE A 41 -4.38 2.70 6.38
N GLY A 42 -3.96 3.06 7.59
CA GLY A 42 -4.10 2.21 8.78
C GLY A 42 -3.30 0.91 8.71
N LEU A 43 -2.29 0.84 7.84
CA LEU A 43 -1.51 -0.37 7.60
C LEU A 43 -0.45 -0.61 8.68
N SER A 44 -0.10 -1.88 8.89
CA SER A 44 1.10 -2.25 9.67
C SER A 44 2.39 -1.86 8.92
N ALA A 45 3.52 -1.84 9.64
CA ALA A 45 4.82 -1.58 9.01
C ALA A 45 5.16 -2.62 7.93
N LEU A 46 4.82 -3.89 8.13
CA LEU A 46 5.01 -4.95 7.14
C LEU A 46 4.20 -4.68 5.86
N GLN A 47 2.93 -4.35 6.02
CA GLN A 47 2.04 -4.03 4.89
C GLN A 47 2.47 -2.76 4.15
N ALA A 48 3.01 -1.76 4.86
CA ALA A 48 3.58 -0.56 4.24
C ALA A 48 4.80 -0.89 3.36
N VAL A 49 5.70 -1.76 3.83
CA VAL A 49 6.84 -2.24 3.03
C VAL A 49 6.36 -3.05 1.82
N GLN A 50 5.34 -3.88 1.99
CA GLN A 50 4.70 -4.59 0.87
C GLN A 50 4.14 -3.61 -0.17
N ALA A 51 3.41 -2.57 0.25
CA ALA A 51 2.89 -1.53 -0.65
C ALA A 51 4.01 -0.80 -1.41
N MET A 52 5.14 -0.51 -0.76
CA MET A 52 6.32 0.07 -1.42
C MET A 52 6.98 -0.88 -2.43
N ARG A 53 6.86 -2.19 -2.26
CA ARG A 53 7.34 -3.16 -3.26
C ARG A 53 6.38 -3.19 -4.44
N GLU A 54 5.09 -3.27 -4.19
CA GLU A 54 4.04 -3.27 -5.22
C GLU A 54 4.05 -1.98 -6.04
N SER A 55 4.32 -0.82 -5.43
CA SER A 55 4.39 0.46 -6.16
C SER A 55 5.47 0.46 -7.25
N ARG A 56 6.60 -0.19 -7.00
CA ARG A 56 7.67 -0.36 -8.00
C ARG A 56 7.23 -1.25 -9.16
N LEU A 57 6.46 -2.30 -8.89
CA LEU A 57 5.89 -3.16 -9.94
C LEU A 57 4.86 -2.42 -10.77
N VAL A 58 4.04 -1.56 -10.14
CA VAL A 58 3.10 -0.67 -10.85
C VAL A 58 3.84 0.29 -11.77
N GLN A 59 4.90 0.95 -11.28
CA GLN A 59 5.72 1.83 -12.11
C GLN A 59 6.40 1.09 -13.26
N ALA A 60 6.95 -0.10 -13.00
CA ALA A 60 7.63 -0.90 -14.02
C ALA A 60 6.69 -1.37 -15.14
N ARG A 61 5.40 -1.60 -14.85
CA ARG A 61 4.39 -1.95 -15.86
C ARG A 61 3.87 -0.75 -16.66
N ALA A 62 4.06 0.47 -16.14
CA ALA A 62 3.61 1.71 -16.78
C ALA A 62 4.66 2.27 -17.76
N HIS A 63 5.88 1.74 -17.75
CA HIS A 63 6.95 2.01 -18.70
C HIS A 63 6.97 0.95 -19.80
#